data_AF-A0A4Y9NCF2-F1
#
_entry.id   AF-A0A4Y9NCF2-F1
#
_cell.length_a   1.000
_cell.length_b   1.000
_cell.length_c   1.000
_cell.angle_alpha   90.00
_cell.angle_beta   90.00
_cell.angle_gamma   90.00
#
_symmetry.space_group_name_H-M   'P 1'
#
loop_
_entity.id
_entity.type
_entity.pdbx_description
1 polymer ?
#
loop_
_entity_poly.entity_id
_entity_poly.type
_entity_poly.pdbx_seq_one_letter_code
_entity_poly.pdbx_strand_id
1 'polypeptide(L)'
;SVFVATQGKPRVEVLPPDAGLPILEHDLRERSDAEAALLDLCHEEGRTPFDLARGPLIRGHLVRMSDEEHVFLLTQHHIVSDGWSMGVLLRELSQLYRAFEAGQDDPLPPLAIQYPDYAAWQRQWLSGERLQKQAQYWRSALAGTTRLVLPTDRARPGQQSFAAATVPIVIDADLTRELKRLSLQHGTTLFMIVLAAWAAVLSRLSGQDDLVIGVPSANRGHREIEELIGFFVNTLALRLDLSGEPSVSEFLERTRRTVLAAQEHQDLPFEQVVEIVQPPRALDHTP
;
A
#
# COMPACT_ATOMS: atom_id res chain seq x y z
N SER A 1 8.65 6.86 15.82
CA SER A 1 9.04 5.53 16.36
C SER A 1 10.33 5.06 15.74
N VAL A 2 11.05 4.17 16.43
CA VAL A 2 12.17 3.39 15.89
C VAL A 2 11.88 1.91 16.04
N PHE A 3 12.52 1.09 15.20
CA PHE A 3 12.33 -0.36 15.14
C PHE A 3 13.67 -1.04 15.37
N VAL A 4 13.77 -1.76 16.48
CA VAL A 4 15.00 -2.43 16.93
C VAL A 4 14.74 -3.92 17.10
N ALA A 5 15.80 -4.74 17.05
CA ALA A 5 15.71 -6.15 17.38
C ALA A 5 16.31 -6.38 18.78
N THR A 6 15.47 -6.72 19.76
CA THR A 6 15.93 -7.08 21.11
C THR A 6 15.89 -8.60 21.24
N GLN A 7 17.03 -9.25 21.48
CA GLN A 7 17.16 -10.71 21.52
C GLN A 7 16.60 -11.42 20.27
N GLY A 8 16.81 -10.82 19.08
CA GLY A 8 16.34 -11.37 17.81
C GLY A 8 14.83 -11.22 17.56
N LYS A 9 14.08 -10.53 18.45
CA LYS A 9 12.66 -10.23 18.24
C LYS A 9 12.48 -8.76 17.86
N PRO A 10 11.71 -8.46 16.79
CA PRO A 10 11.41 -7.09 16.42
C PRO A 10 10.60 -6.40 17.53
N ARG A 11 10.97 -5.17 17.84
CA ARG A 11 10.31 -4.30 18.82
C ARG A 11 10.21 -2.89 18.24
N VAL A 12 9.07 -2.25 18.49
CA VAL A 12 8.87 -0.82 18.22
C VAL A 12 9.08 -0.03 19.50
N GLU A 13 9.78 1.09 19.39
CA GLU A 13 9.92 2.09 20.45
C GLU A 13 9.31 3.40 19.96
N VAL A 14 8.32 3.91 20.70
CA VAL A 14 7.67 5.18 20.39
C VAL A 14 8.58 6.30 20.88
N LEU A 15 8.92 7.22 19.97
CA LEU A 15 9.74 8.38 20.31
C LEU A 15 8.89 9.41 21.07
N PRO A 16 9.50 10.27 21.92
CA PRO A 16 8.79 11.37 22.57
C PRO A 16 8.05 12.27 21.57
N PRO A 17 6.87 12.81 21.94
CA PRO A 17 6.06 13.64 21.03
C PRO A 17 6.75 14.96 20.65
N ASP A 18 7.66 15.45 21.49
CA ASP A 18 8.45 16.66 21.31
C ASP A 18 9.72 16.45 20.47
N ALA A 19 9.95 15.23 19.93
CA ALA A 19 11.08 14.96 19.04
C ALA A 19 11.04 15.79 17.74
N GLY A 20 9.85 16.31 17.38
CA GLY A 20 9.66 17.20 16.23
C GLY A 20 9.87 16.52 14.87
N LEU A 21 9.74 17.32 13.81
CA LEU A 21 10.09 16.94 12.45
C LEU A 21 11.35 17.70 12.04
N PRO A 22 12.47 17.02 11.75
CA PRO A 22 13.61 17.69 11.13
C PRO A 22 13.21 18.21 9.75
N ILE A 23 13.32 19.53 9.56
CA ILE A 23 13.08 20.21 8.28
C ILE A 23 14.40 20.77 7.77
N LEU A 24 14.77 20.41 6.55
CA LEU A 24 15.90 20.98 5.83
C LEU A 24 15.41 22.04 4.84
N GLU A 25 15.95 23.25 4.93
CA GLU A 25 15.61 24.33 4.01
C GLU A 25 16.56 24.37 2.82
N HIS A 26 15.99 24.58 1.63
CA HIS A 26 16.70 24.74 0.36
C HIS A 26 16.26 26.06 -0.28
N ASP A 27 17.20 26.87 -0.73
CA ASP A 27 16.90 28.13 -1.42
C ASP A 27 17.32 28.03 -2.89
N LEU A 28 16.33 27.97 -3.79
CA LEU A 28 16.54 27.86 -5.23
C LEU A 28 16.14 29.14 -5.98
N ARG A 29 15.78 30.23 -5.27
CA ARG A 29 15.21 31.45 -5.86
C ARG A 29 16.09 32.08 -6.94
N GLU A 30 17.41 32.05 -6.75
CA GLU A 30 18.39 32.67 -7.66
C GLU A 30 18.97 31.69 -8.69
N ARG A 31 18.46 30.47 -8.77
CA ARG A 31 18.97 29.45 -9.69
C ARG A 31 18.26 29.50 -11.03
N SER A 32 19.05 29.58 -12.11
CA SER A 32 18.53 29.47 -13.48
C SER A 32 17.96 28.09 -13.83
N ASP A 33 18.31 27.06 -13.06
CA ASP A 33 17.90 25.67 -13.21
C ASP A 33 17.03 25.17 -12.05
N ALA A 34 16.31 26.08 -11.37
CA ALA A 34 15.57 25.78 -10.13
C ALA A 34 14.62 24.56 -10.25
N GLU A 35 13.87 24.44 -11.34
CA GLU A 35 12.97 23.30 -11.57
C GLU A 35 13.71 21.96 -11.68
N ALA A 36 14.84 21.94 -12.39
CA ALA A 36 15.66 20.74 -12.53
C ALA A 36 16.30 20.37 -11.19
N ALA A 37 16.80 21.37 -10.45
CA ALA A 37 17.36 21.17 -9.12
C ALA A 37 16.31 20.65 -8.11
N LEU A 38 15.07 21.12 -8.19
CA LEU A 38 13.95 20.59 -7.39
C LEU A 38 13.68 19.12 -7.73
N LEU A 39 13.67 18.76 -9.02
CA LEU A 39 13.45 17.37 -9.44
C LEU A 39 14.58 16.44 -8.96
N ASP A 40 15.82 16.90 -9.04
CA ASP A 40 16.98 16.16 -8.51
C ASP A 40 16.87 15.96 -7.00
N LEU A 41 16.46 17.00 -6.26
CA LEU A 41 16.21 16.90 -4.82
C LEU A 41 15.10 15.88 -4.51
N CYS A 42 13.99 15.88 -5.27
CA CYS A 42 12.93 14.88 -5.13
C CYS A 42 13.45 13.45 -5.33
N HIS A 43 14.28 13.25 -6.36
CA HIS A 43 14.84 11.94 -6.69
C HIS A 43 15.86 11.45 -5.66
N GLU A 44 16.73 12.34 -5.18
CA GLU A 44 17.71 12.04 -4.14
C GLU A 44 17.00 11.67 -2.83
N GLU A 45 16.03 12.49 -2.42
CA GLU A 45 15.28 12.29 -1.18
C GLU A 45 14.49 10.97 -1.22
N GLY A 46 13.80 10.68 -2.33
CA GLY A 46 13.07 9.42 -2.51
C GLY A 46 13.96 8.16 -2.55
N ARG A 47 15.26 8.30 -2.86
CA ARG A 47 16.23 7.21 -2.86
C ARG A 47 17.00 7.07 -1.56
N THR A 48 17.00 8.11 -0.72
CA THR A 48 17.79 8.14 0.51
C THR A 48 17.16 7.20 1.54
N PRO A 49 17.84 6.12 1.95
CA PRO A 49 17.27 5.13 2.85
C PRO A 49 17.02 5.72 4.25
N PHE A 50 16.08 5.11 4.97
CA PHE A 50 15.89 5.38 6.39
C PHE A 50 16.64 4.35 7.25
N ASP A 51 17.22 4.79 8.35
CA ASP A 51 17.70 3.90 9.41
C ASP A 51 16.55 3.60 10.38
N LEU A 52 15.98 2.39 10.26
CA LEU A 52 14.86 1.95 11.10
C LEU A 52 15.17 1.97 12.60
N ALA A 53 16.42 1.74 12.99
CA ALA A 53 16.81 1.64 14.39
C ALA A 53 17.06 3.01 15.04
N ARG A 54 17.32 4.05 14.24
CA ARG A 54 17.66 5.40 14.73
C ARG A 54 16.55 6.42 14.52
N GLY A 55 15.83 6.34 13.40
CA GLY A 55 14.83 7.33 13.04
C GLY A 55 15.38 8.76 12.93
N PRO A 56 14.50 9.78 12.86
CA PRO A 56 13.05 9.66 12.68
C PRO A 56 12.72 9.03 11.31
N LEU A 57 11.56 8.38 11.22
CA LEU A 57 11.09 7.72 10.00
C LEU A 57 10.21 8.63 9.12
N ILE A 58 10.45 9.93 9.27
CA ILE A 58 9.84 11.02 8.54
C ILE A 58 10.91 12.10 8.35
N ARG A 59 10.97 12.71 7.17
CA ARG A 59 11.86 13.83 6.83
C ARG A 59 11.06 14.90 6.11
N GLY A 60 11.32 16.16 6.44
CA GLY A 60 10.75 17.32 5.74
C GLY A 60 11.84 18.11 5.03
N HIS A 61 11.56 18.57 3.82
CA HIS A 61 12.38 19.57 3.14
C HIS A 61 11.49 20.72 2.69
N LEU A 62 11.90 21.95 2.99
CA LEU A 62 11.23 23.15 2.53
C LEU A 62 12.08 23.81 1.45
N VAL A 63 11.59 23.84 0.23
CA VAL A 63 12.30 24.39 -0.94
C VAL A 63 11.67 25.71 -1.32
N ARG A 64 12.44 26.78 -1.28
CA ARG A 64 12.02 28.13 -1.68
C ARG A 64 12.30 28.30 -3.18
N MET A 65 11.24 28.41 -3.98
CA MET A 65 11.32 28.60 -5.43
C MET A 65 11.28 30.09 -5.81
N SER A 66 10.51 30.88 -5.06
CA SER A 66 10.51 32.35 -5.10
C SER A 66 10.20 32.89 -3.70
N ASP A 67 9.96 34.20 -3.57
CA ASP A 67 9.50 34.78 -2.29
C ASP A 67 8.08 34.33 -1.92
N GLU A 68 7.26 33.96 -2.91
CA GLU A 68 5.85 33.56 -2.72
C GLU A 68 5.61 32.08 -3.02
N GLU A 69 6.57 31.39 -3.63
CA GLU A 69 6.42 29.99 -4.04
C GLU A 69 7.38 29.07 -3.27
N HIS A 70 6.79 28.07 -2.61
CA HIS A 70 7.49 27.09 -1.81
C HIS A 70 7.00 25.68 -2.15
N VAL A 71 7.92 24.72 -2.15
CA VAL A 71 7.62 23.29 -2.27
C VAL A 71 8.01 22.59 -0.97
N PHE A 72 7.05 21.91 -0.36
CA PHE A 72 7.29 21.10 0.83
C PHE A 72 7.34 19.62 0.47
N LEU A 73 8.52 19.02 0.61
CA LEU A 73 8.76 17.60 0.39
C LEU A 73 8.64 16.88 1.73
N LEU A 74 7.75 15.91 1.81
CA LEU A 74 7.54 15.10 3.01
C LEU A 74 7.69 13.62 2.67
N THR A 75 8.70 12.99 3.26
CA THR A 75 9.01 11.57 3.01
C THR A 75 8.82 10.79 4.29
N GLN A 76 8.15 9.64 4.20
CA GLN A 76 7.93 8.73 5.32
C GLN A 76 8.33 7.31 4.96
N HIS A 77 8.91 6.59 5.90
CA HIS A 77 9.12 5.16 5.72
C HIS A 77 7.77 4.43 5.76
N HIS A 78 7.50 3.56 4.79
CA HIS A 78 6.20 2.89 4.65
C HIS A 78 5.82 2.01 5.86
N ILE A 79 6.78 1.65 6.73
CA ILE A 79 6.51 0.91 7.98
C ILE A 79 5.70 1.72 9.03
N VAL A 80 5.70 3.05 8.94
CA VAL A 80 4.98 3.93 9.89
C VAL A 80 3.77 4.64 9.27
N SER A 81 3.52 4.45 7.96
CA SER A 81 2.49 5.18 7.23
C SER A 81 2.09 4.46 5.96
N ASP A 82 0.86 4.67 5.50
CA ASP A 82 0.35 4.19 4.23
C ASP A 82 -0.31 5.31 3.40
N GLY A 83 -0.77 4.98 2.20
CA GLY A 83 -1.39 5.97 1.31
C GLY A 83 -2.62 6.67 1.91
N TRP A 84 -3.36 5.99 2.80
CA TRP A 84 -4.48 6.60 3.51
C TRP A 84 -4.00 7.56 4.59
N SER A 85 -3.00 7.15 5.38
CA SER A 85 -2.34 8.01 6.36
C SER A 85 -1.76 9.28 5.76
N MET A 86 -1.29 9.24 4.51
CA MET A 86 -0.83 10.44 3.82
C MET A 86 -1.95 11.44 3.55
N GLY A 87 -3.14 10.96 3.19
CA GLY A 87 -4.33 11.82 3.05
C GLY A 87 -4.77 12.44 4.38
N VAL A 88 -4.71 11.67 5.48
CA VAL A 88 -4.98 12.18 6.84
C VAL A 88 -3.97 13.27 7.20
N LEU A 89 -2.67 12.97 7.09
CA LEU A 89 -1.59 13.89 7.46
C LEU A 89 -1.66 15.21 6.70
N LEU A 90 -1.87 15.19 5.38
CA LEU A 90 -1.95 16.43 4.58
C LEU A 90 -3.16 17.28 4.95
N ARG A 91 -4.30 16.63 5.24
CA ARG A 91 -5.52 17.31 5.69
C ARG A 91 -5.33 17.95 7.07
N GLU A 92 -4.74 17.23 8.02
CA GLU A 92 -4.47 17.71 9.38
C GLU A 92 -3.41 18.81 9.38
N LEU A 93 -2.32 18.62 8.64
CA LEU A 93 -1.27 19.64 8.46
C LEU A 93 -1.85 20.95 7.93
N SER A 94 -2.76 20.88 6.94
CA SER A 94 -3.41 22.07 6.38
C SER A 94 -4.30 22.79 7.40
N GLN A 95 -4.98 22.05 8.29
CA GLN A 95 -5.82 22.64 9.33
C GLN A 95 -4.98 23.28 10.44
N LEU A 96 -3.96 22.56 10.92
CA LEU A 96 -3.02 23.04 11.93
C LEU A 96 -2.28 24.29 11.45
N TYR A 97 -1.79 24.28 10.20
CA TYR A 97 -1.08 25.41 9.63
C TYR A 97 -1.95 26.68 9.65
N ARG A 98 -3.19 26.60 9.19
CA ARG A 98 -4.12 27.75 9.17
C ARG A 98 -4.49 28.24 10.56
N ALA A 99 -4.70 27.32 11.51
CA ALA A 99 -5.02 27.69 12.89
C ALA A 99 -3.84 28.43 13.54
N PHE A 100 -2.63 27.88 13.43
CA PHE A 100 -1.44 28.49 14.01
C PHE A 100 -1.03 29.80 13.31
N GLU A 101 -1.21 29.90 11.99
CA GLU A 101 -1.05 31.17 11.25
C GLU A 101 -2.00 32.26 11.79
N ALA A 102 -3.23 31.88 12.14
CA ALA A 102 -4.22 32.79 12.73
C ALA A 102 -4.03 33.01 14.24
N GLY A 103 -3.01 32.43 14.87
CA GLY A 103 -2.78 32.50 16.32
C GLY A 103 -3.82 31.76 17.16
N GLN A 104 -4.50 30.76 16.56
CA GLN A 104 -5.47 29.90 17.23
C GLN A 104 -4.80 28.64 17.77
N ASP A 105 -5.43 27.98 18.75
CA ASP A 105 -4.98 26.69 19.29
C ASP A 105 -5.22 25.53 18.29
N ASP A 106 -4.73 24.33 18.64
CA ASP A 106 -4.94 23.10 17.88
C ASP A 106 -6.45 22.80 17.72
N PRO A 107 -7.00 22.79 16.48
CA PRO A 107 -8.40 22.54 16.23
C PRO A 107 -8.76 21.05 16.13
N LEU A 108 -7.77 20.15 16.12
CA LEU A 108 -8.01 18.73 15.86
C LEU A 108 -8.61 18.02 17.08
N PRO A 109 -9.60 17.13 16.89
CA PRO A 109 -10.11 16.33 17.98
C PRO A 109 -9.03 15.36 18.49
N PRO A 110 -8.98 15.08 19.80
CA PRO A 110 -8.04 14.10 20.33
C PRO A 110 -8.34 12.71 19.78
N LEU A 111 -7.29 11.97 19.43
CA LEU A 111 -7.42 10.58 18.99
C LEU A 111 -7.84 9.68 20.16
N ALA A 112 -8.87 8.86 19.95
CA ALA A 112 -9.39 7.94 20.96
C ALA A 112 -8.43 6.76 21.25
N ILE A 113 -7.65 6.36 20.24
CA ILE A 113 -6.65 5.30 20.30
C ILE A 113 -5.43 5.69 19.46
N GLN A 114 -4.32 5.00 19.66
CA GLN A 114 -3.09 5.15 18.88
C GLN A 114 -2.79 3.86 18.09
N TYR A 115 -1.91 3.94 17.10
CA TYR A 115 -1.53 2.76 16.31
C TYR A 115 -1.03 1.55 17.15
N PRO A 116 -0.27 1.73 18.25
CA PRO A 116 0.09 0.61 19.14
C PRO A 116 -1.12 -0.09 19.77
N ASP A 117 -2.20 0.64 20.05
CA ASP A 117 -3.44 0.06 20.58
C ASP A 117 -4.12 -0.82 19.53
N TYR A 118 -4.17 -0.35 18.28
CA TYR A 118 -4.64 -1.15 17.14
C TYR A 118 -3.80 -2.42 16.95
N ALA A 119 -2.47 -2.32 16.99
CA ALA A 119 -1.58 -3.47 16.83
C ALA A 119 -1.77 -4.51 17.95
N ALA A 120 -1.96 -4.06 19.20
CA ALA A 120 -2.28 -4.94 20.32
C ALA A 120 -3.65 -5.60 20.15
N TRP A 121 -4.67 -4.84 19.74
CA TRP A 121 -6.02 -5.33 19.47
C TRP A 121 -6.03 -6.37 18.35
N GLN A 122 -5.40 -6.11 17.20
CA GLN A 122 -5.39 -7.01 16.04
C GLN A 122 -4.84 -8.39 16.42
N ARG A 123 -3.78 -8.42 17.22
CA ARG A 123 -3.15 -9.66 17.71
C ARG A 123 -4.08 -10.49 18.60
N GLN A 124 -4.90 -9.84 19.41
CA GLN A 124 -5.84 -10.52 20.31
C GLN A 124 -7.11 -10.95 19.57
N TRP A 125 -7.59 -10.11 18.66
CA TRP A 125 -8.81 -10.32 17.87
C TRP A 125 -8.71 -11.51 16.92
N LEU A 126 -7.54 -11.72 16.32
CA LEU A 126 -7.24 -12.86 15.45
C LEU A 126 -6.82 -14.08 16.27
N SER A 127 -7.73 -14.59 17.09
CA SER A 127 -7.49 -15.78 17.92
C SER A 127 -8.62 -16.79 17.85
N GLY A 128 -8.36 -18.01 18.35
CA GLY A 128 -9.34 -19.07 18.45
C GLY A 128 -10.00 -19.45 17.12
N GLU A 129 -11.33 -19.54 17.13
CA GLU A 129 -12.14 -19.96 15.98
C GLU A 129 -12.02 -19.01 14.78
N ARG A 130 -11.91 -17.69 15.01
CA ARG A 130 -11.79 -16.71 13.91
C ARG A 130 -10.52 -16.92 13.12
N LEU A 131 -9.39 -17.10 13.81
CA LEU A 131 -8.12 -17.40 13.17
C LEU A 131 -8.20 -18.71 12.36
N GLN A 132 -8.84 -19.74 12.91
CA GLN A 132 -9.00 -21.02 12.22
C GLN A 132 -9.84 -20.90 10.94
N LYS A 133 -10.95 -20.15 10.99
CA LYS A 133 -11.81 -19.90 9.83
C LYS A 133 -11.07 -19.14 8.72
N GLN A 134 -10.38 -18.06 9.10
CA GLN A 134 -9.50 -17.28 8.22
C GLN A 134 -8.45 -18.19 7.56
N ALA A 135 -7.71 -18.95 8.37
CA ALA A 135 -6.66 -19.84 7.90
C ALA A 135 -7.18 -20.95 6.96
N GLN A 136 -8.35 -21.52 7.26
CA GLN A 136 -8.94 -22.56 6.43
C GLN A 136 -9.35 -22.04 5.05
N TYR A 137 -9.92 -20.83 4.99
CA TYR A 137 -10.23 -20.17 3.72
C TYR A 137 -8.95 -20.01 2.88
N TRP A 138 -7.92 -19.37 3.42
CA TRP A 138 -6.69 -19.08 2.67
C TRP A 138 -5.95 -20.35 2.24
N ARG A 139 -5.90 -21.37 3.09
CA ARG A 139 -5.34 -22.68 2.72
C ARG A 139 -6.08 -23.29 1.53
N SER A 140 -7.41 -23.20 1.53
CA SER A 140 -8.23 -23.79 0.45
C SER A 140 -8.16 -22.96 -0.83
N ALA A 141 -8.24 -21.63 -0.71
CA ALA A 141 -8.22 -20.70 -1.83
C ALA A 141 -6.90 -20.77 -2.61
N LEU A 142 -5.78 -20.91 -1.91
CA LEU A 142 -4.44 -20.90 -2.51
C LEU A 142 -3.83 -22.30 -2.71
N ALA A 143 -4.59 -23.37 -2.42
CA ALA A 143 -4.14 -24.75 -2.60
C ALA A 143 -3.79 -25.05 -4.07
N GLY A 144 -2.59 -25.59 -4.29
CA GLY A 144 -2.15 -26.01 -5.63
C GLY A 144 -1.92 -24.86 -6.61
N THR A 145 -1.84 -23.61 -6.13
CA THR A 145 -1.48 -22.48 -6.97
C THR A 145 -0.05 -22.63 -7.50
N THR A 146 0.16 -22.12 -8.71
CA THR A 146 1.48 -22.07 -9.33
C THR A 146 1.91 -20.62 -9.51
N ARG A 147 3.22 -20.40 -9.62
CA ARG A 147 3.75 -19.06 -9.86
C ARG A 147 3.38 -18.60 -11.26
N LEU A 148 3.07 -17.32 -11.39
CA LEU A 148 2.90 -16.67 -12.68
C LEU A 148 4.26 -16.58 -13.39
N VAL A 149 4.32 -17.08 -14.61
CA VAL A 149 5.50 -17.05 -15.49
C VAL A 149 5.19 -16.16 -16.68
N LEU A 150 5.72 -14.94 -16.66
CA LEU A 150 5.62 -14.02 -17.79
C LEU A 150 6.86 -14.14 -18.69
N PRO A 151 6.71 -13.97 -20.02
CA PRO A 151 7.85 -13.82 -20.91
C PRO A 151 8.67 -12.59 -20.49
N THR A 152 9.99 -12.74 -20.47
CA THR A 152 10.93 -11.67 -20.06
C THR A 152 11.96 -11.45 -21.14
N ASP A 153 12.35 -10.19 -21.36
CA ASP A 153 13.39 -9.83 -22.34
C ASP A 153 14.80 -10.21 -21.88
N ARG A 154 14.97 -10.47 -20.57
CA ARG A 154 16.25 -10.80 -19.93
C ARG A 154 16.05 -11.90 -18.91
N ALA A 155 17.06 -12.76 -18.74
CA ALA A 155 17.04 -13.80 -17.72
C ALA A 155 16.86 -13.22 -16.31
N ARG A 156 16.04 -13.90 -15.49
CA ARG A 156 15.81 -13.50 -14.11
C ARG A 156 17.11 -13.69 -13.28
N PRO A 157 17.55 -12.69 -12.50
CA PRO A 157 18.69 -12.85 -11.61
C PRO A 157 18.34 -13.78 -10.44
N GLY A 158 19.32 -14.51 -9.90
CA GLY A 158 19.11 -15.41 -8.75
C GLY A 158 18.74 -14.72 -7.43
N GLN A 159 18.80 -13.39 -7.39
CA GLN A 159 18.36 -12.54 -6.28
C GLN A 159 17.67 -11.29 -6.83
N GLN A 160 16.56 -10.87 -6.21
CA GLN A 160 15.87 -9.63 -6.59
C GLN A 160 16.76 -8.40 -6.38
N SER A 161 16.90 -7.57 -7.42
CA SER A 161 17.64 -6.29 -7.36
C SER A 161 16.77 -5.12 -6.90
N PHE A 162 15.44 -5.29 -6.87
CA PHE A 162 14.45 -4.23 -6.64
C PHE A 162 14.52 -3.02 -7.59
N ALA A 163 15.33 -3.11 -8.66
CA ALA A 163 15.35 -2.10 -9.72
C ALA A 163 14.02 -2.14 -10.48
N ALA A 164 13.36 -0.98 -10.58
CA ALA A 164 12.06 -0.85 -11.20
C ALA A 164 11.99 0.42 -12.06
N ALA A 165 11.03 0.45 -12.99
CA ALA A 165 10.63 1.60 -13.76
C ALA A 165 9.09 1.64 -13.83
N THR A 166 8.54 2.81 -14.13
CA THR A 166 7.09 3.02 -14.20
C THR A 166 6.70 3.37 -15.63
N VAL A 167 5.65 2.73 -16.14
CA VAL A 167 5.01 3.09 -17.41
C VAL A 167 3.61 3.59 -17.09
N PRO A 168 3.32 4.89 -17.23
CA PRO A 168 1.99 5.41 -16.99
C PRO A 168 1.02 4.92 -18.07
N ILE A 169 -0.16 4.46 -17.64
CA ILE A 169 -1.27 4.09 -18.53
C ILE A 169 -2.46 4.96 -18.14
N VAL A 170 -3.06 5.63 -19.13
CA VAL A 170 -4.24 6.46 -18.95
C VAL A 170 -5.43 5.81 -19.64
N ILE A 171 -6.48 5.51 -18.87
CA ILE A 171 -7.79 5.11 -19.41
C ILE A 171 -8.59 6.39 -19.55
N ASP A 172 -8.95 6.75 -20.79
CA ASP A 172 -9.65 8.01 -21.05
C ASP A 172 -11.05 8.07 -20.39
N ALA A 173 -11.63 9.27 -20.40
CA ALA A 173 -12.90 9.54 -19.74
C ALA A 173 -14.09 8.78 -20.35
N ASP A 174 -14.04 8.49 -21.66
CA ASP A 174 -15.12 7.81 -22.36
C ASP A 174 -15.10 6.33 -22.01
N LEU A 175 -13.93 5.68 -22.11
CA LEU A 175 -13.75 4.30 -21.69
C LEU A 175 -14.03 4.13 -20.20
N THR A 176 -13.59 5.06 -19.34
CA THR A 176 -13.90 5.02 -17.90
C THR A 176 -15.40 5.04 -17.63
N ARG A 177 -16.16 5.86 -18.37
CA ARG A 177 -17.62 5.94 -18.25
C ARG A 177 -18.30 4.64 -18.69
N GLU A 178 -17.80 4.00 -19.73
CA GLU A 178 -18.30 2.70 -20.20
C GLU A 178 -17.99 1.58 -19.21
N LEU A 179 -16.78 1.53 -18.65
CA LEU A 179 -16.40 0.55 -17.63
C LEU A 179 -17.25 0.70 -16.35
N LYS A 180 -17.56 1.93 -15.93
CA LYS A 180 -18.49 2.18 -14.82
C LYS A 180 -19.92 1.72 -15.12
N ARG A 181 -20.37 1.83 -16.39
CA ARG A 181 -21.67 1.30 -16.79
C ARG A 181 -21.67 -0.23 -16.77
N LEU A 182 -20.62 -0.86 -17.29
CA LEU A 182 -20.43 -2.31 -17.26
C LEU A 182 -20.41 -2.83 -15.82
N SER A 183 -19.73 -2.13 -14.90
CA SER A 183 -19.68 -2.53 -13.50
C SER A 183 -21.08 -2.58 -12.88
N LEU A 184 -21.92 -1.57 -13.15
CA LEU A 184 -23.31 -1.54 -12.70
C LEU A 184 -24.14 -2.69 -13.29
N GLN A 185 -23.99 -2.99 -14.58
CA GLN A 185 -24.72 -4.06 -15.26
C GLN A 185 -24.44 -5.45 -14.69
N HIS A 186 -23.21 -5.68 -14.22
CA HIS A 186 -22.78 -6.96 -13.64
C HIS A 186 -22.76 -6.97 -12.10
N GLY A 187 -23.22 -5.92 -11.43
CA GLY A 187 -23.19 -5.85 -9.96
C GLY A 187 -21.78 -5.92 -9.38
N THR A 188 -20.80 -5.38 -10.11
CA THR A 188 -19.38 -5.34 -9.74
C THR A 188 -18.91 -3.91 -9.50
N THR A 189 -17.72 -3.76 -8.90
CA THR A 189 -17.06 -2.46 -8.80
C THR A 189 -16.15 -2.21 -10.00
N LEU A 190 -15.80 -0.96 -10.27
CA LEU A 190 -14.81 -0.63 -11.30
C LEU A 190 -13.46 -1.36 -11.06
N PHE A 191 -13.07 -1.52 -9.79
CA PHE A 191 -11.90 -2.30 -9.41
C PHE A 191 -11.99 -3.75 -9.90
N MET A 192 -13.12 -4.43 -9.69
CA MET A 192 -13.31 -5.82 -10.14
C MET A 192 -13.23 -5.92 -11.67
N ILE A 193 -13.79 -4.94 -12.41
CA ILE A 193 -13.68 -4.88 -13.87
C ILE A 193 -12.22 -4.79 -14.32
N VAL A 194 -11.46 -3.85 -13.75
CA VAL A 194 -10.04 -3.63 -14.11
C VAL A 194 -9.17 -4.82 -13.70
N LEU A 195 -9.42 -5.42 -12.54
CA LEU A 195 -8.74 -6.63 -12.08
C LEU A 195 -8.97 -7.80 -13.04
N ALA A 196 -10.22 -8.03 -13.46
CA ALA A 196 -10.53 -9.07 -14.44
C ALA A 196 -9.83 -8.79 -15.78
N ALA A 197 -9.88 -7.55 -16.28
CA ALA A 197 -9.18 -7.17 -17.50
C ALA A 197 -7.67 -7.42 -17.40
N TRP A 198 -7.06 -7.08 -16.25
CA TRP A 198 -5.65 -7.31 -15.99
C TRP A 198 -5.31 -8.80 -15.95
N ALA A 199 -6.11 -9.61 -15.27
CA ALA A 199 -5.95 -11.06 -15.24
C ALA A 199 -6.05 -11.68 -16.64
N ALA A 200 -6.97 -11.20 -17.48
CA ALA A 200 -7.07 -11.65 -18.88
C ALA A 200 -5.83 -11.29 -19.71
N VAL A 201 -5.20 -10.14 -19.46
CA VAL A 201 -3.92 -9.77 -20.09
C VAL A 201 -2.81 -10.71 -19.62
N LEU A 202 -2.68 -10.92 -18.32
CA LEU A 202 -1.66 -11.81 -17.74
C LEU A 202 -1.81 -13.25 -18.23
N SER A 203 -3.03 -13.76 -18.31
CA SER A 203 -3.34 -15.10 -18.84
C SER A 203 -2.88 -15.22 -20.29
N ARG A 204 -3.24 -14.26 -21.15
CA ARG A 204 -2.81 -14.28 -22.56
C ARG A 204 -1.30 -14.19 -22.76
N LEU A 205 -0.60 -13.45 -21.89
CA LEU A 205 0.86 -13.32 -21.97
C LEU A 205 1.60 -14.56 -21.46
N SER A 206 1.08 -15.20 -20.42
CA SER A 206 1.71 -16.36 -19.76
C SER A 206 1.26 -17.71 -20.33
N GLY A 207 0.09 -17.77 -20.97
CA GLY A 207 -0.59 -19.02 -21.29
C GLY A 207 -1.16 -19.75 -20.07
N GLN A 208 -1.25 -19.09 -18.90
CA GLN A 208 -1.80 -19.66 -17.67
C GLN A 208 -3.23 -19.18 -17.44
N ASP A 209 -4.11 -20.11 -17.06
CA ASP A 209 -5.53 -19.79 -16.78
C ASP A 209 -5.82 -19.67 -15.27
N ASP A 210 -4.92 -20.14 -14.41
CA ASP A 210 -5.02 -20.03 -12.96
C ASP A 210 -3.96 -19.05 -12.44
N LEU A 211 -4.41 -17.88 -12.01
CA LEU A 211 -3.55 -16.75 -11.69
C LEU A 211 -3.74 -16.30 -10.24
N VAL A 212 -2.66 -15.98 -9.54
CA VAL A 212 -2.72 -15.32 -8.23
C VAL A 212 -2.20 -13.89 -8.37
N ILE A 213 -3.02 -12.91 -8.00
CA ILE A 213 -2.68 -11.49 -8.04
C ILE A 213 -2.77 -10.91 -6.62
N GLY A 214 -1.64 -10.41 -6.11
CA GLY A 214 -1.61 -9.68 -4.85
C GLY A 214 -2.20 -8.28 -5.00
N VAL A 215 -3.22 -7.95 -4.20
CA VAL A 215 -3.87 -6.65 -4.19
C VAL A 215 -3.80 -6.03 -2.80
N PRO A 216 -3.30 -4.79 -2.65
CA PRO A 216 -3.31 -4.10 -1.37
C PRO A 216 -4.74 -3.71 -0.99
N SER A 217 -5.13 -4.01 0.25
CA SER A 217 -6.33 -3.52 0.93
C SER A 217 -5.91 -2.46 1.95
N ALA A 218 -6.68 -1.36 2.04
CA ALA A 218 -6.47 -0.34 3.06
C ALA A 218 -6.65 -0.90 4.48
N ASN A 219 -7.44 -1.96 4.64
CA ASN A 219 -7.66 -2.66 5.92
C ASN A 219 -8.12 -1.73 7.06
N ARG A 220 -8.89 -0.69 6.71
CA ARG A 220 -9.52 0.27 7.64
C ARG A 220 -11.01 -0.01 7.78
N GLY A 221 -11.34 -1.19 8.28
CA GLY A 221 -12.74 -1.63 8.46
C GLY A 221 -13.45 -1.07 9.69
N HIS A 222 -12.74 -0.29 10.52
CA HIS A 222 -13.24 0.26 11.79
C HIS A 222 -13.10 1.79 11.78
N ARG A 223 -14.13 2.48 12.27
CA ARG A 223 -14.17 3.95 12.27
C ARG A 223 -13.05 4.55 13.11
N GLU A 224 -12.70 3.89 14.21
CA GLU A 224 -11.68 4.31 15.16
C GLU A 224 -10.27 4.35 14.56
N ILE A 225 -10.05 3.68 13.42
CA ILE A 225 -8.76 3.64 12.73
C ILE A 225 -8.74 4.44 11.42
N GLU A 226 -9.85 5.04 10.99
CA GLU A 226 -9.91 5.82 9.74
C GLU A 226 -9.02 7.07 9.80
N GLU A 227 -8.98 7.73 10.96
CA GLU A 227 -8.23 8.96 11.19
C GLU A 227 -6.82 8.71 11.75
N LEU A 228 -6.40 7.45 11.91
CA LEU A 228 -5.08 7.15 12.47
C LEU A 228 -3.98 7.20 11.42
N ILE A 229 -2.85 7.79 11.79
CA ILE A 229 -1.60 7.66 11.05
C ILE A 229 -0.89 6.37 11.50
N GLY A 230 -0.58 5.50 10.54
CA GLY A 230 0.03 4.19 10.77
C GLY A 230 0.07 3.34 9.51
N PHE A 231 0.61 2.12 9.62
CA PHE A 231 0.64 1.17 8.50
C PHE A 231 -0.48 0.13 8.66
N PHE A 232 -1.58 0.30 7.93
CA PHE A 232 -2.73 -0.62 8.01
C PHE A 232 -2.80 -1.58 6.83
N VAL A 233 -2.16 -1.24 5.71
CA VAL A 233 -2.23 -2.00 4.46
C VAL A 233 -1.99 -3.48 4.68
N ASN A 234 -2.92 -4.29 4.20
CA ASN A 234 -2.77 -5.74 4.09
C ASN A 234 -2.77 -6.15 2.61
N THR A 235 -2.16 -7.28 2.26
CA THR A 235 -2.17 -7.81 0.89
C THR A 235 -3.14 -9.00 0.79
N LEU A 236 -4.06 -8.95 -0.16
CA LEU A 236 -4.96 -10.05 -0.50
C LEU A 236 -4.47 -10.78 -1.74
N ALA A 237 -4.20 -12.08 -1.63
CA ALA A 237 -3.82 -12.93 -2.76
C ALA A 237 -5.07 -13.44 -3.48
N LEU A 238 -5.45 -12.79 -4.57
CA LEU A 238 -6.67 -13.11 -5.31
C LEU A 238 -6.37 -14.15 -6.39
N ARG A 239 -6.93 -15.36 -6.22
CA ARG A 239 -6.86 -16.43 -7.21
C ARG A 239 -8.00 -16.30 -8.23
N LEU A 240 -7.65 -16.09 -9.49
CA LEU A 240 -8.57 -15.88 -10.60
C LEU A 240 -8.42 -17.02 -11.61
N ASP A 241 -9.55 -17.63 -11.95
CA ASP A 241 -9.63 -18.82 -12.79
C ASP A 241 -10.33 -18.51 -14.12
N LEU A 242 -9.54 -18.51 -15.19
CA LEU A 242 -9.94 -18.33 -16.58
C LEU A 242 -10.09 -19.68 -17.33
N SER A 243 -10.03 -20.82 -16.63
CA SER A 243 -10.15 -22.12 -17.27
C SER A 243 -11.52 -22.32 -17.92
N GLY A 244 -11.51 -23.03 -19.05
CA GLY A 244 -12.70 -23.34 -19.83
C GLY A 244 -13.21 -22.20 -20.71
N GLU A 245 -12.35 -21.20 -21.00
CA GLU A 245 -12.66 -20.06 -21.88
C GLU A 245 -13.98 -19.35 -21.52
N PRO A 246 -14.12 -18.83 -20.29
CA PRO A 246 -15.36 -18.24 -19.83
C PRO A 246 -15.72 -17.00 -20.66
N SER A 247 -17.03 -16.79 -20.83
CA SER A 247 -17.53 -15.50 -21.32
C SER A 247 -17.14 -14.38 -20.35
N VAL A 248 -17.17 -13.13 -20.84
CA VAL A 248 -16.89 -11.95 -20.00
C VAL A 248 -17.79 -11.92 -18.76
N SER A 249 -19.08 -12.22 -18.93
CA SER A 249 -20.03 -12.22 -17.81
C SER A 249 -19.68 -13.27 -16.76
N GLU A 250 -19.33 -14.49 -17.17
CA GLU A 250 -18.95 -15.56 -16.25
C GLU A 250 -17.66 -15.22 -15.51
N PHE A 251 -16.67 -14.66 -16.21
CA PHE A 251 -15.41 -14.30 -15.59
C PHE A 251 -15.54 -13.14 -14.61
N LEU A 252 -16.39 -12.15 -14.91
CA LEU A 252 -16.70 -11.06 -13.97
C LEU A 252 -17.39 -11.58 -12.71
N GLU A 253 -18.32 -12.54 -12.84
CA GLU A 253 -18.97 -13.15 -11.67
C GLU A 253 -17.98 -13.98 -10.84
N ARG A 254 -17.10 -14.78 -11.48
CA ARG A 254 -16.00 -15.48 -10.79
C ARG A 254 -15.11 -14.49 -10.03
N THR A 255 -14.71 -13.40 -10.68
CA THR A 255 -13.86 -12.35 -10.09
C THR A 255 -14.54 -11.70 -8.88
N ARG A 256 -15.82 -11.33 -9.02
CA ARG A 256 -16.62 -10.76 -7.93
C ARG A 256 -16.65 -11.68 -6.72
N ARG A 257 -16.94 -12.97 -6.92
CA ARG A 257 -16.96 -13.97 -5.84
C ARG A 257 -15.60 -14.10 -5.15
N THR A 258 -14.50 -14.17 -5.92
CA THR A 258 -13.15 -14.23 -5.35
C THR A 258 -12.85 -13.00 -4.50
N VAL A 259 -13.12 -11.80 -5.03
CA VAL A 259 -12.84 -10.53 -4.33
C VAL A 259 -13.63 -10.44 -3.02
N LEU A 260 -14.95 -10.72 -3.06
CA LEU A 260 -15.79 -10.66 -1.86
C LEU A 260 -15.37 -11.69 -0.81
N ALA A 261 -15.09 -12.92 -1.23
CA ALA A 261 -14.62 -13.96 -0.31
C ALA A 261 -13.27 -13.59 0.32
N ALA A 262 -12.34 -13.01 -0.45
CA ALA A 262 -11.06 -12.54 0.08
C ALA A 262 -11.23 -11.38 1.06
N GLN A 263 -12.17 -10.46 0.79
CA GLN A 263 -12.50 -9.34 1.68
C GLN A 263 -13.14 -9.80 3.00
N GLU A 264 -14.01 -10.81 2.97
CA GLU A 264 -14.56 -11.43 4.19
C GLU A 264 -13.45 -12.07 5.06
N HIS A 265 -12.33 -12.41 4.44
CA HIS A 265 -11.18 -13.06 5.07
C HIS A 265 -9.92 -12.16 5.11
N GLN A 266 -10.11 -10.83 5.05
CA GLN A 266 -8.99 -9.87 4.97
C GLN A 266 -8.31 -9.59 6.32
N ASP A 267 -8.92 -9.98 7.44
CA ASP A 267 -8.36 -9.68 8.76
C ASP A 267 -7.00 -10.38 8.96
N LEU A 268 -6.74 -11.50 8.28
CA LEU A 268 -5.50 -12.26 8.43
C LEU A 268 -4.34 -11.56 7.70
N PRO A 269 -3.24 -11.22 8.39
CA PRO A 269 -2.07 -10.62 7.75
C PRO A 269 -1.49 -11.53 6.67
N PHE A 270 -1.06 -10.93 5.56
CA PHE A 270 -0.51 -11.67 4.42
C PHE A 270 0.68 -12.57 4.81
N GLU A 271 1.53 -12.14 5.74
CA GLU A 271 2.66 -12.93 6.23
C GLU A 271 2.19 -14.24 6.89
N GLN A 272 1.07 -14.21 7.62
CA GLN A 272 0.47 -15.42 8.19
C GLN A 272 -0.16 -16.30 7.10
N VAL A 273 -0.74 -15.71 6.05
CA VAL A 273 -1.21 -16.46 4.87
C VAL A 273 -0.05 -17.23 4.24
N VAL A 274 1.11 -16.59 4.04
CA VAL A 274 2.33 -17.24 3.52
C VAL A 274 2.79 -18.37 4.44
N GLU A 275 2.78 -18.18 5.77
CA GLU A 275 3.13 -19.22 6.73
C GLU A 275 2.19 -20.43 6.70
N ILE A 276 0.90 -20.22 6.41
CA ILE A 276 -0.13 -21.27 6.33
C ILE A 276 -0.05 -22.03 5.01
N VAL A 277 0.16 -21.32 3.90
CA VAL A 277 0.18 -21.88 2.55
C VAL A 277 1.54 -22.54 2.25
N GLN A 278 2.61 -22.05 2.86
CA GLN A 278 3.98 -22.53 2.68
C GLN A 278 4.39 -22.68 1.20
N PRO A 279 4.26 -21.61 0.39
CA PRO A 279 4.72 -21.66 -0.99
C PRO A 279 6.23 -21.95 -1.03
N PRO A 280 6.74 -22.56 -2.12
CA PRO A 280 8.18 -22.74 -2.29
C PRO A 280 8.91 -21.41 -2.08
N ARG A 281 9.97 -21.39 -1.28
CA ARG A 281 10.78 -20.18 -1.10
C ARG A 281 11.78 -20.06 -2.24
N ALA A 282 11.93 -18.86 -2.79
CA ALA A 282 12.98 -18.54 -3.75
C ALA A 282 13.46 -17.10 -3.53
N LEU A 283 14.75 -16.84 -3.74
CA LEU A 283 15.35 -15.51 -3.50
C LEU A 283 15.12 -14.53 -4.65
N ASP A 284 14.64 -15.03 -5.78
CA ASP A 284 14.36 -14.30 -7.01
C ASP A 284 12.88 -13.94 -7.18
N HIS A 285 12.03 -14.31 -6.21
CA HIS A 285 10.59 -14.05 -6.18
C HIS A 285 10.15 -13.64 -4.77
N THR A 286 9.11 -12.81 -4.72
CA THR A 286 8.32 -12.62 -3.50
C THR A 286 7.61 -13.94 -3.15
N PRO A 287 7.51 -14.30 -1.85
CA PRO A 287 6.80 -15.50 -1.40
C PRO A 287 5.35 -15.59 -1.87
#